data_AF-A0A9D2J0N8-F1
#
_entry.id   AF-A0A9D2J0N8-F1
#
_cell.length_a   1.000
_cell.length_b   1.000
_cell.length_c   1.000
_cell.angle_alpha   90.00
_cell.angle_beta   90.00
_cell.angle_gamma   90.00
#
_symmetry.space_group_name_H-M   'P 1'
#
loop_
_entity.id
_entity.type
_entity.pdbx_description
1 polymer ?
#
loop_
_entity_poly.entity_id
_entity_poly.type
_entity_poly.pdbx_seq_one_letter_code
_entity_poly.pdbx_strand_id
1 'polypeptide(L)'
;MGVDAAGNIQSRQWGQFAPVAVKLKEYRVSLGAQVAEGDVLAEYDLEDLQRLARESEARLAEKQSALNKLDLQKKDDEARLQQEIDQLRAASSESASAGLNTLEQKKQELAAQAEQQRQAEQAALAEKEALLQKHSQRPQVIADCDSRLAQLEEERARLQKELEGLMGQGAPEDQLRPVREALAQNELDAADVQRQREEALTADYEGQVAEKQKQADTAKAAREQAQAQLQQTEQQLQEKRDARDALRKKEDSQIETMKQQAAVERQALDSQIESARLARDAAKTERDDLLALCADPTLRADRAGTVTALGGTPGLAADPASPLAKIGDAGQRSLVLQVDPVDVGSIQPGQEVSFYVDAYPEATFTGRVESVSRLQNDGGKFEVRASFSEGDQPLYDGMGANATLIVKQKKDVVAVSNKAIQFEDGESFVWLADENGQLRRQTVATGFSNGRITEILSGLQEGDVALVEEQYEDR
;
A
#
# COMPACT_ATOMS: atom_id res chain seq x y z
N MET A 1 -9.87 -57.82 36.97
CA MET A 1 -11.07 -57.43 36.20
C MET A 1 -10.60 -57.03 34.82
N GLY A 2 -11.29 -57.48 33.78
CA GLY A 2 -10.98 -57.14 32.39
C GLY A 2 -12.21 -56.59 31.69
N VAL A 3 -11.99 -55.83 30.63
CA VAL A 3 -13.02 -55.38 29.67
C VAL A 3 -12.74 -56.10 28.36
N ASP A 4 -13.72 -56.80 27.82
CA ASP A 4 -13.59 -57.48 26.54
C ASP A 4 -13.96 -56.55 25.39
N ALA A 5 -13.15 -56.55 24.34
CA ALA A 5 -13.36 -55.75 23.14
C ALA A 5 -12.91 -56.52 21.90
N ALA A 6 -13.62 -56.30 20.80
CA ALA A 6 -13.26 -56.83 19.49
C ALA A 6 -12.63 -55.74 18.62
N GLY A 7 -11.77 -56.13 17.71
CA GLY A 7 -11.05 -55.21 16.86
C GLY A 7 -10.29 -55.91 15.74
N ASN A 8 -9.29 -55.23 15.20
CA ASN A 8 -8.41 -55.82 14.20
C ASN A 8 -6.98 -55.28 14.28
N ILE A 9 -6.07 -56.02 13.67
CA ILE A 9 -4.69 -55.56 13.48
C ILE A 9 -4.66 -54.54 12.34
N GLN A 10 -4.08 -53.37 12.60
CA GLN A 10 -3.90 -52.32 11.60
C GLN A 10 -2.49 -51.74 11.67
N SER A 11 -1.84 -51.62 10.52
CA SER A 11 -0.65 -50.77 10.39
C SER A 11 -1.05 -49.30 10.27
N ARG A 12 -0.17 -48.40 10.68
CA ARG A 12 -0.29 -46.99 10.25
C ARG A 12 -0.14 -46.93 8.74
N GLN A 13 -1.04 -46.21 8.07
CA GLN A 13 -1.06 -46.09 6.61
C GLN A 13 -1.00 -44.62 6.20
N TRP A 14 -0.39 -44.36 5.05
CA TRP A 14 -0.40 -43.07 4.39
C TRP A 14 -0.83 -43.23 2.93
N GLY A 15 -1.58 -42.24 2.44
CA GLY A 15 -2.04 -42.19 1.06
C GLY A 15 -1.03 -41.48 0.17
N GLN A 16 -0.78 -42.06 -0.99
CA GLN A 16 -0.10 -41.44 -2.13
C GLN A 16 -1.15 -40.92 -3.09
N PHE A 17 -1.12 -39.62 -3.38
CA PHE A 17 -2.12 -38.95 -4.20
C PHE A 17 -1.51 -38.54 -5.54
N ALA A 18 -2.36 -38.48 -6.57
CA ALA A 18 -1.93 -37.89 -7.83
C ALA A 18 -1.75 -36.38 -7.64
N PRO A 19 -0.65 -35.78 -8.12
CA PRO A 19 -0.45 -34.33 -8.03
C PRO A 19 -1.43 -33.56 -8.93
N VAL A 20 -1.89 -34.20 -10.02
CA VAL A 20 -2.83 -33.63 -11.00
C VAL A 20 -3.77 -34.72 -11.51
N ALA A 21 -4.91 -34.32 -12.07
CA ALA A 21 -5.87 -35.23 -12.68
C ALA A 21 -5.36 -35.70 -14.06
N VAL A 22 -4.54 -36.75 -14.06
CA VAL A 22 -3.90 -37.30 -15.26
C VAL A 22 -4.23 -38.79 -15.42
N LYS A 23 -4.33 -39.25 -16.66
CA LYS A 23 -4.47 -40.68 -16.95
C LYS A 23 -3.35 -41.51 -16.33
N LEU A 24 -3.75 -42.54 -15.60
CA LEU A 24 -2.83 -43.56 -15.09
C LEU A 24 -2.50 -44.53 -16.22
N LYS A 25 -1.22 -44.78 -16.51
CA LYS A 25 -0.80 -45.75 -17.53
C LYS A 25 -0.79 -47.17 -16.98
N GLU A 26 -0.04 -47.41 -15.91
CA GLU A 26 0.05 -48.70 -15.23
C GLU A 26 0.60 -48.58 -13.80
N TYR A 27 0.36 -49.60 -12.98
CA TYR A 27 1.04 -49.78 -11.70
C TYR A 27 2.32 -50.60 -11.89
N ARG A 28 3.41 -50.16 -11.27
CA ARG A 28 4.70 -50.87 -11.22
C ARG A 28 4.83 -51.78 -9.99
N VAL A 29 3.88 -51.68 -9.06
CA VAL A 29 3.83 -52.48 -7.82
C VAL A 29 2.50 -53.22 -7.72
N SER A 30 2.50 -54.31 -6.95
CA SER A 30 1.30 -55.08 -6.62
C SER A 30 0.88 -54.88 -5.16
N LEU A 31 -0.38 -55.20 -4.86
CA LEU A 31 -0.86 -55.29 -3.47
C LEU A 31 0.04 -56.24 -2.66
N GLY A 32 0.45 -55.81 -1.47
CA GLY A 32 1.35 -56.56 -0.59
C GLY A 32 2.85 -56.44 -0.90
N ALA A 33 3.24 -55.70 -1.95
CA ALA A 33 4.66 -55.47 -2.25
C ALA A 33 5.33 -54.56 -1.20
N GLN A 34 6.58 -54.87 -0.85
CA GLN A 34 7.43 -53.97 -0.08
C GLN A 34 8.07 -52.94 -1.00
N VAL A 35 8.05 -51.67 -0.60
CA VAL A 35 8.60 -50.54 -1.33
C VAL A 35 9.52 -49.72 -0.41
N ALA A 36 10.61 -49.21 -0.96
CA ALA A 36 11.47 -48.21 -0.33
C ALA A 36 11.02 -46.79 -0.67
N GLU A 37 11.51 -45.81 0.07
CA GLU A 37 11.33 -44.39 -0.28
C GLU A 37 11.93 -44.12 -1.68
N GLY A 38 11.15 -43.45 -2.54
CA GLY A 38 11.53 -43.14 -3.92
C GLY A 38 11.21 -44.22 -4.96
N ASP A 39 10.78 -45.41 -4.54
CA ASP A 39 10.38 -46.48 -5.47
C ASP A 39 9.18 -46.06 -6.31
N VAL A 40 9.19 -46.45 -7.59
CA VAL A 40 8.11 -46.16 -8.52
C VAL A 40 6.91 -47.05 -8.22
N LEU A 41 5.79 -46.42 -7.85
CA LEU A 41 4.52 -47.08 -7.59
C LEU A 41 3.72 -47.21 -8.89
N ALA A 42 3.64 -46.14 -9.67
CA ALA A 42 2.84 -46.09 -10.87
C ALA A 42 3.44 -45.15 -11.92
N GLU A 43 3.05 -45.35 -13.18
CA GLU A 43 3.43 -44.49 -14.29
C GLU A 43 2.20 -43.77 -14.83
N TYR A 44 2.34 -42.48 -15.12
CA TYR A 44 1.32 -41.67 -15.75
C TYR A 44 1.42 -41.74 -17.27
N ASP A 45 0.32 -41.48 -17.96
CA ASP A 45 0.31 -41.39 -19.42
C ASP A 45 1.05 -40.10 -19.87
N LEU A 46 2.18 -40.29 -20.55
CA LEU A 46 3.02 -39.18 -20.99
C LEU A 46 2.33 -38.30 -22.04
N GLU A 47 1.51 -38.87 -22.93
CA GLU A 47 0.81 -38.09 -23.96
C GLU A 47 -0.25 -37.18 -23.32
N ASP A 48 -0.96 -37.71 -22.31
CA ASP A 48 -1.94 -36.95 -21.54
C ASP A 48 -1.26 -35.84 -20.70
N LEU A 49 -0.10 -36.13 -20.09
CA LEU A 49 0.72 -35.11 -19.40
C LEU A 49 1.17 -34.00 -20.34
N GLN A 50 1.70 -34.35 -21.52
CA GLN A 50 2.14 -33.37 -22.51
C GLN A 50 0.98 -32.52 -23.03
N ARG A 51 -0.22 -33.11 -23.16
CA ARG A 51 -1.43 -32.36 -23.49
C ARG A 51 -1.78 -31.35 -22.40
N LEU A 52 -1.82 -31.77 -21.13
CA LEU A 52 -2.07 -30.88 -20.00
C LEU A 52 -1.00 -29.78 -19.89
N ALA A 53 0.28 -30.10 -20.11
CA ALA A 53 1.37 -29.14 -20.13
C ALA A 53 1.16 -28.07 -21.20
N ARG A 54 0.84 -28.45 -22.44
CA ARG A 54 0.51 -27.48 -23.52
C ARG A 54 -0.70 -26.61 -23.17
N GLU A 55 -1.74 -27.18 -22.56
CA GLU A 55 -2.91 -26.42 -22.09
C GLU A 55 -2.54 -25.42 -20.98
N SER A 56 -1.65 -25.80 -20.06
CA SER A 56 -1.16 -24.91 -19.00
C SER A 56 -0.28 -23.76 -19.54
N GLU A 57 0.53 -24.01 -20.59
CA GLU A 57 1.29 -22.97 -21.28
C GLU A 57 0.38 -21.95 -21.97
N ALA A 58 -0.69 -22.43 -22.63
CA ALA A 58 -1.69 -21.55 -23.23
C ALA A 58 -2.41 -20.70 -22.16
N ARG A 59 -2.77 -21.29 -21.02
CA ARG A 59 -3.34 -20.56 -19.87
C ARG A 59 -2.38 -19.52 -19.31
N LEU A 60 -1.10 -19.86 -19.15
CA LEU A 60 -0.08 -18.90 -18.71
C LEU A 60 0.04 -17.71 -19.67
N ALA A 61 0.06 -17.97 -20.98
CA ALA A 61 0.12 -16.92 -22.00
C ALA A 61 -1.11 -16.00 -21.95
N GLU A 62 -2.30 -16.56 -21.74
CA GLU A 62 -3.55 -15.81 -21.54
C GLU A 62 -3.45 -14.89 -20.31
N LYS A 63 -3.01 -15.41 -19.15
CA LYS A 63 -2.86 -14.61 -17.93
C LYS A 63 -1.79 -13.52 -18.07
N GLN A 64 -0.69 -13.81 -18.77
CA GLN A 64 0.34 -12.82 -19.07
C GLN A 64 -0.19 -11.71 -20.00
N SER A 65 -0.98 -12.05 -21.01
CA SER A 65 -1.61 -11.07 -21.90
C SER A 65 -2.59 -10.16 -21.15
N ALA A 66 -3.41 -10.73 -20.26
CA ALA A 66 -4.31 -9.96 -19.40
C ALA A 66 -3.54 -8.99 -18.49
N LEU A 67 -2.44 -9.43 -17.88
CA LEU A 67 -1.57 -8.57 -17.06
C LEU A 67 -0.98 -7.41 -17.87
N ASN A 68 -0.41 -7.71 -19.05
CA ASN A 68 0.16 -6.68 -19.93
C ASN A 68 -0.87 -5.62 -20.34
N LYS A 69 -2.13 -6.02 -20.57
CA LYS A 69 -3.23 -5.11 -20.89
C LYS A 69 -3.53 -4.15 -19.74
N LEU A 70 -3.53 -4.64 -18.50
CA LEU A 70 -3.73 -3.80 -17.31
C LEU A 70 -2.57 -2.83 -17.08
N ASP A 71 -1.32 -3.29 -17.27
CA ASP A 71 -0.13 -2.43 -17.18
C ASP A 71 -0.13 -1.31 -18.24
N LEU A 72 -0.59 -1.62 -19.46
CA LEU A 72 -0.78 -0.63 -20.52
C LEU A 72 -1.88 0.37 -20.16
N GLN A 73 -3.05 -0.12 -19.72
CA GLN A 73 -4.15 0.73 -19.29
C GLN A 73 -3.70 1.71 -18.19
N LYS A 74 -2.91 1.25 -17.21
CA LYS A 74 -2.36 2.11 -16.15
C LYS A 74 -1.51 3.26 -16.71
N LYS A 75 -0.64 2.97 -17.67
CA LYS A 75 0.20 3.98 -18.32
C LYS A 75 -0.62 4.97 -19.13
N ASP A 76 -1.61 4.49 -19.87
CA ASP A 76 -2.49 5.33 -20.69
C ASP A 76 -3.35 6.25 -19.83
N ASP A 77 -3.90 5.76 -18.70
CA ASP A 77 -4.66 6.57 -17.76
C ASP A 77 -3.79 7.63 -17.08
N GLU A 78 -2.54 7.31 -16.71
CA GLU A 78 -1.57 8.28 -16.17
C GLU A 78 -1.21 9.36 -17.20
N ALA A 79 -0.99 8.97 -18.46
CA ALA A 79 -0.71 9.90 -19.54
C ALA A 79 -1.90 10.80 -19.86
N ARG A 80 -3.13 10.24 -19.87
CA ARG A 80 -4.38 10.99 -20.09
C ARG A 80 -4.59 12.03 -19.01
N LEU A 81 -4.41 11.66 -17.73
CA LEU A 81 -4.52 12.61 -16.61
C LEU A 81 -3.52 13.76 -16.76
N GLN A 82 -2.27 13.44 -17.09
CA GLN A 82 -1.24 14.46 -17.28
C GLN A 82 -1.58 15.40 -18.44
N GLN A 83 -2.06 14.86 -19.55
CA GLN A 83 -2.50 15.65 -20.70
C GLN A 83 -3.67 16.58 -20.33
N GLU A 84 -4.64 16.11 -19.55
CA GLU A 84 -5.79 16.91 -19.10
C GLU A 84 -5.36 18.05 -18.16
N ILE A 85 -4.42 17.78 -17.24
CA ILE A 85 -3.81 18.81 -16.38
C ILE A 85 -3.08 19.87 -17.21
N ASP A 86 -2.32 19.45 -18.21
CA ASP A 86 -1.55 20.37 -19.06
C ASP A 86 -2.48 21.22 -19.95
N GLN A 87 -3.58 20.65 -20.45
CA GLN A 87 -4.62 21.38 -21.18
C GLN A 87 -5.29 22.45 -20.31
N LEU A 88 -5.65 22.11 -19.08
CA LEU A 88 -6.23 23.06 -18.12
C LEU A 88 -5.28 24.25 -17.86
N ARG A 89 -3.99 23.98 -17.64
CA ARG A 89 -2.99 25.03 -17.40
C ARG A 89 -2.74 25.90 -18.62
N ALA A 90 -2.68 25.29 -19.81
CA ALA A 90 -2.41 26.01 -21.05
C ALA A 90 -3.52 27.02 -21.37
N ALA A 91 -4.79 26.58 -21.36
CA ALA A 91 -5.95 27.41 -21.67
C ALA A 91 -6.04 28.68 -20.80
N SER A 92 -5.62 28.57 -19.54
CA SER A 92 -5.66 29.67 -18.59
C SER A 92 -4.47 30.62 -18.67
N SER A 93 -3.28 30.12 -19.04
CA SER A 93 -2.09 30.95 -19.21
C SER A 93 -2.20 31.91 -20.41
N GLU A 94 -2.82 31.45 -21.48
CA GLU A 94 -2.86 32.16 -22.77
C GLU A 94 -3.84 33.34 -22.74
N SER A 95 -5.05 33.12 -22.20
CA SER A 95 -6.05 34.19 -22.10
C SER A 95 -5.70 35.24 -21.03
N ALA A 96 -4.99 34.85 -19.96
CA ALA A 96 -4.64 35.75 -18.88
C ALA A 96 -3.43 36.64 -19.19
N SER A 97 -2.43 36.14 -19.92
CA SER A 97 -1.19 36.89 -20.21
C SER A 97 -1.37 37.98 -21.26
N ALA A 98 -2.16 37.72 -22.31
CA ALA A 98 -2.40 38.70 -23.39
C ALA A 98 -3.09 39.99 -22.88
N GLY A 99 -4.09 39.84 -22.00
CA GLY A 99 -4.81 40.99 -21.42
C GLY A 99 -3.97 41.82 -20.46
N LEU A 100 -3.13 41.16 -19.65
CA LEU A 100 -2.23 41.84 -18.69
C LEU A 100 -1.15 42.62 -19.42
N ASN A 101 -0.47 42.02 -20.41
CA ASN A 101 0.58 42.68 -21.17
C ASN A 101 0.06 43.96 -21.86
N THR A 102 -1.13 43.89 -22.45
CA THR A 102 -1.77 45.04 -23.11
C THR A 102 -2.05 46.19 -22.12
N LEU A 103 -2.58 45.87 -20.93
CA LEU A 103 -2.83 46.88 -19.89
C LEU A 103 -1.54 47.46 -19.32
N GLU A 104 -0.48 46.65 -19.21
CA GLU A 104 0.81 47.06 -18.69
C GLU A 104 1.55 47.99 -19.67
N GLN A 105 1.45 47.73 -20.98
CA GLN A 105 1.89 48.66 -22.02
C GLN A 105 1.13 49.98 -21.95
N LYS A 106 -0.21 49.92 -21.89
CA LYS A 106 -1.06 51.12 -21.78
C LYS A 106 -0.74 51.94 -20.52
N LYS A 107 -0.44 51.28 -19.40
CA LYS A 107 0.02 51.94 -18.17
C LYS A 107 1.32 52.72 -18.41
N GLN A 108 2.30 52.10 -19.07
CA GLN A 108 3.59 52.75 -19.37
C GLN A 108 3.40 53.95 -20.30
N GLU A 109 2.57 53.81 -21.34
CA GLU A 109 2.24 54.91 -22.26
C GLU A 109 1.57 56.08 -21.54
N LEU A 110 0.57 55.82 -20.70
CA LEU A 110 -0.13 56.85 -19.92
C LEU A 110 0.78 57.53 -18.89
N ALA A 111 1.70 56.77 -18.26
CA ALA A 111 2.68 57.33 -17.34
C ALA A 111 3.68 58.24 -18.07
N ALA A 112 4.17 57.82 -19.24
CA ALA A 112 5.03 58.64 -20.09
C ALA A 112 4.31 59.91 -20.57
N GLN A 113 3.04 59.79 -20.96
CA GLN A 113 2.21 60.92 -21.37
C GLN A 113 2.00 61.91 -20.21
N ALA A 114 1.69 61.42 -19.00
CA ALA A 114 1.52 62.27 -17.83
C ALA A 114 2.81 63.02 -17.48
N GLU A 115 3.97 62.36 -17.58
CA GLU A 115 5.27 62.98 -17.33
C GLU A 115 5.62 64.01 -18.42
N GLN A 116 5.32 63.72 -19.68
CA GLN A 116 5.49 64.68 -20.77
C GLN A 116 4.64 65.94 -20.56
N GLN A 117 3.37 65.79 -20.15
CA GLN A 117 2.50 66.93 -19.86
C GLN A 117 2.97 67.72 -18.63
N ARG A 118 3.49 67.03 -17.61
CA ARG A 118 4.11 67.68 -16.44
C ARG A 118 5.31 68.54 -16.84
N GLN A 119 6.18 68.03 -17.70
CA GLN A 119 7.36 68.78 -18.18
C GLN A 119 6.92 69.98 -19.02
N ALA A 120 5.90 69.83 -19.88
CA ALA A 120 5.35 70.93 -20.66
C ALA A 120 4.72 72.03 -19.78
N GLU A 121 3.98 71.65 -18.72
CA GLU A 121 3.43 72.57 -17.73
C GLU A 121 4.54 73.35 -17.01
N GLN A 122 5.58 72.65 -16.54
CA GLN A 122 6.71 73.26 -15.86
C GLN A 122 7.49 74.22 -16.77
N ALA A 123 7.71 73.84 -18.04
CA ALA A 123 8.37 74.69 -19.03
C ALA A 123 7.55 75.96 -19.30
N ALA A 124 6.24 75.84 -19.49
CA ALA A 124 5.36 76.98 -19.73
C ALA A 124 5.31 77.94 -18.52
N LEU A 125 5.30 77.40 -17.29
CA LEU A 125 5.36 78.20 -16.06
C LEU A 125 6.72 78.91 -15.90
N ALA A 126 7.83 78.24 -16.19
CA ALA A 126 9.16 78.84 -16.14
C ALA A 126 9.32 79.98 -17.17
N GLU A 127 8.82 79.78 -18.39
CA GLU A 127 8.80 80.84 -19.42
C GLU A 127 7.90 82.01 -19.02
N LYS A 128 6.74 81.74 -18.41
CA LYS A 128 5.86 82.76 -17.86
C LYS A 128 6.57 83.58 -16.77
N GLU A 129 7.26 82.92 -15.84
CA GLU A 129 8.03 83.60 -14.78
C GLU A 129 9.14 84.47 -15.36
N ALA A 130 9.87 83.99 -16.38
CA ALA A 130 10.88 84.77 -17.08
C ALA A 130 10.28 86.01 -17.78
N LEU A 131 9.10 85.89 -18.39
CA LEU A 131 8.39 87.02 -19.00
C LEU A 131 7.92 88.04 -17.96
N LEU A 132 7.40 87.58 -16.81
CA LEU A 132 7.03 88.46 -15.69
C LEU A 132 8.25 89.22 -15.14
N GLN A 133 9.41 88.57 -15.07
CA GLN A 133 10.65 89.21 -14.67
C GLN A 133 11.11 90.26 -15.69
N LYS A 134 11.01 89.96 -17.00
CA LYS A 134 11.29 90.96 -18.05
C LYS A 134 10.32 92.14 -18.00
N HIS A 135 9.04 91.87 -17.77
CA HIS A 135 8.02 92.90 -17.64
C HIS A 135 8.28 93.81 -16.42
N SER A 136 8.69 93.25 -15.29
CA SER A 136 9.01 94.04 -14.09
C SER A 136 10.29 94.88 -14.24
N GLN A 137 11.26 94.42 -15.03
CA GLN A 137 12.48 95.16 -15.36
C GLN A 137 12.29 96.21 -16.45
N ARG A 138 11.20 96.14 -17.24
CA ARG A 138 10.93 97.04 -18.38
C ARG A 138 11.06 98.54 -18.04
N PRO A 139 10.53 99.07 -16.91
CA PRO A 139 10.69 100.49 -16.58
C PRO A 139 12.14 100.89 -16.32
N GLN A 140 12.93 99.98 -15.73
CA GLN A 140 14.37 100.21 -15.49
C GLN A 140 15.14 100.20 -16.81
N VAL A 141 14.88 99.25 -17.71
CA VAL A 141 15.51 99.20 -19.04
C VAL A 141 15.23 100.47 -19.85
N ILE A 142 13.99 100.96 -19.82
CA ILE A 142 13.62 102.21 -20.51
C ILE A 142 14.36 103.40 -19.88
N ALA A 143 14.41 103.48 -18.56
CA ALA A 143 15.12 104.56 -17.85
C ALA A 143 16.64 104.53 -18.12
N ASP A 144 17.25 103.34 -18.17
CA ASP A 144 18.66 103.17 -18.49
C ASP A 144 18.94 103.63 -19.93
N CYS A 145 18.08 103.25 -20.89
CA CYS A 145 18.16 103.69 -22.29
C CYS A 145 17.98 105.22 -22.41
N ASP A 146 17.00 105.81 -21.71
CA ASP A 146 16.78 107.26 -21.68
C ASP A 146 18.04 107.99 -21.16
N SER A 147 18.65 107.48 -20.09
CA SER A 147 19.88 108.05 -19.55
C SER A 147 21.06 107.95 -20.52
N ARG A 148 21.16 106.82 -21.24
CA ARG A 148 22.25 106.56 -22.19
C ARG A 148 22.10 107.40 -23.45
N LEU A 149 20.88 107.57 -23.95
CA LEU A 149 20.59 108.49 -25.06
C LEU A 149 20.94 109.93 -24.68
N ALA A 150 20.60 110.39 -23.47
CA ALA A 150 20.97 111.72 -23.00
C ALA A 150 22.51 111.92 -22.94
N GLN A 151 23.26 110.92 -22.48
CA GLN A 151 24.73 110.94 -22.50
C GLN A 151 25.28 111.00 -23.93
N LEU A 152 24.74 110.18 -24.83
CA LEU A 152 25.15 110.13 -26.23
C LEU A 152 24.83 111.44 -26.96
N GLU A 153 23.70 112.09 -26.66
CA GLU A 153 23.34 113.41 -27.17
C GLU A 153 24.32 114.50 -26.70
N GLU A 154 24.73 114.47 -25.43
CA GLU A 154 25.73 115.40 -24.89
C GLU A 154 27.12 115.18 -25.53
N GLU A 155 27.54 113.92 -25.67
CA GLU A 155 28.77 113.54 -26.38
C GLU A 155 28.73 113.97 -27.85
N ARG A 156 27.60 113.76 -28.54
CA ARG A 156 27.40 114.21 -29.92
C ARG A 156 27.51 115.72 -30.05
N ALA A 157 26.85 116.48 -29.18
CA ALA A 157 26.91 117.94 -29.17
C ALA A 157 28.33 118.44 -28.92
N ARG A 158 29.09 117.77 -28.04
CA ARG A 158 30.50 118.06 -27.79
C ARG A 158 31.37 117.77 -29.02
N LEU A 159 31.22 116.60 -29.63
CA LEU A 159 31.96 116.20 -30.83
C LEU A 159 31.62 117.09 -32.04
N GLN A 160 30.36 117.52 -32.19
CA GLN A 160 29.93 118.48 -33.22
C GLN A 160 30.59 119.84 -33.02
N LYS A 161 30.59 120.35 -31.78
CA LYS A 161 31.23 121.62 -31.45
C LYS A 161 32.75 121.57 -31.65
N GLU A 162 33.37 120.44 -31.34
CA GLU A 162 34.79 120.18 -31.60
C GLU A 162 35.09 120.12 -33.10
N LEU A 163 34.24 119.44 -33.89
CA LEU A 163 34.34 119.39 -35.34
C LEU A 163 34.17 120.77 -35.98
N GLU A 164 33.17 121.56 -35.56
CA GLU A 164 32.95 122.95 -36.01
C GLU A 164 34.15 123.85 -35.67
N GLY A 165 34.69 123.72 -34.45
CA GLY A 165 35.88 124.44 -34.02
C GLY A 165 37.11 124.13 -34.87
N LEU A 166 37.35 122.84 -35.18
CA LEU A 166 38.45 122.38 -36.03
C LEU A 166 38.27 122.82 -37.49
N MET A 167 37.04 122.77 -38.03
CA MET A 167 36.72 123.25 -39.38
C MET A 167 36.90 124.77 -39.51
N GLY A 168 36.52 125.56 -38.48
CA GLY A 168 36.70 127.01 -38.46
C GLY A 168 38.15 127.49 -38.37
N GLN A 169 39.07 126.64 -37.90
CA GLN A 169 40.51 126.91 -37.82
C GLN A 169 41.32 126.43 -39.03
N GLY A 170 40.67 125.77 -40.02
CA GLY A 170 41.34 125.21 -41.19
C GLY A 170 42.24 124.00 -40.89
N ALA A 171 41.88 123.21 -39.87
CA ALA A 171 42.65 122.03 -39.47
C ALA A 171 42.76 121.00 -40.62
N PRO A 172 43.91 120.32 -40.77
CA PRO A 172 44.12 119.31 -41.81
C PRO A 172 43.24 118.06 -41.61
N GLU A 173 42.92 117.36 -42.69
CA GLU A 173 41.98 116.21 -42.73
C GLU A 173 42.32 115.10 -41.73
N ASP A 174 43.61 114.89 -41.43
CA ASP A 174 44.09 113.91 -40.44
C ASP A 174 43.57 114.18 -39.01
N GLN A 175 43.25 115.43 -38.67
CA GLN A 175 42.69 115.82 -37.36
C GLN A 175 41.15 115.80 -37.35
N LEU A 176 40.51 115.96 -38.52
CA LEU A 176 39.04 115.92 -38.67
C LEU A 176 38.50 114.49 -38.73
N ARG A 177 39.25 113.56 -39.33
CA ARG A 177 38.88 112.16 -39.50
C ARG A 177 38.51 111.42 -38.19
N PRO A 178 39.31 111.45 -37.10
CA PRO A 178 38.95 110.75 -35.87
C PRO A 178 37.70 111.32 -35.20
N VAL A 179 37.47 112.63 -35.29
CA VAL A 179 36.26 113.28 -34.76
C VAL A 179 35.03 112.88 -35.57
N ARG A 180 35.14 112.78 -36.90
CA ARG A 180 34.06 112.25 -37.77
C ARG A 180 33.77 110.78 -37.52
N GLU A 181 34.80 109.95 -37.34
CA GLU A 181 34.64 108.52 -37.01
C GLU A 181 33.98 108.34 -35.63
N ALA A 182 34.37 109.12 -34.62
CA ALA A 182 33.74 109.12 -33.30
C ALA A 182 32.27 109.61 -33.35
N LEU A 183 31.97 110.62 -34.18
CA LEU A 183 30.60 111.09 -34.39
C LEU A 183 29.73 110.00 -35.05
N ALA A 184 30.25 109.33 -36.08
CA ALA A 184 29.55 108.23 -36.75
C ALA A 184 29.31 107.04 -35.80
N GLN A 185 30.29 106.72 -34.94
CA GLN A 185 30.14 105.66 -33.94
C GLN A 185 29.09 106.03 -32.88
N ASN A 186 29.06 107.28 -32.42
CA ASN A 186 28.04 107.77 -31.48
C ASN A 186 26.63 107.73 -32.10
N GLU A 187 26.49 108.07 -33.38
CA GLU A 187 25.20 107.96 -34.09
C GLU A 187 24.73 106.50 -34.23
N LEU A 188 25.64 105.55 -34.45
CA LEU A 188 25.33 104.11 -34.44
C LEU A 188 24.90 103.64 -33.05
N ASP A 189 25.66 103.98 -32.00
CA ASP A 189 25.35 103.62 -30.63
C ASP A 189 23.99 104.22 -30.20
N ALA A 190 23.69 105.46 -30.60
CA ALA A 190 22.41 106.11 -30.35
C ALA A 190 21.26 105.39 -31.06
N ALA A 191 21.46 105.00 -32.32
CA ALA A 191 20.47 104.22 -33.07
C ALA A 191 20.21 102.84 -32.43
N ASP A 192 21.26 102.16 -31.96
CA ASP A 192 21.15 100.86 -31.29
C ASP A 192 20.42 100.96 -29.94
N VAL A 193 20.75 101.96 -29.11
CA VAL A 193 20.04 102.20 -27.83
C VAL A 193 18.59 102.61 -28.08
N GLN A 194 18.33 103.43 -29.09
CA GLN A 194 16.98 103.86 -29.45
C GLN A 194 16.13 102.69 -29.95
N ARG A 195 16.72 101.77 -30.72
CA ARG A 195 16.09 100.51 -31.11
C ARG A 195 15.77 99.64 -29.89
N GLN A 196 16.70 99.46 -28.95
CA GLN A 196 16.46 98.69 -27.72
C GLN A 196 15.31 99.30 -26.88
N ARG A 197 15.24 100.63 -26.81
CA ARG A 197 14.17 101.36 -26.14
C ARG A 197 12.82 101.14 -26.82
N GLU A 198 12.76 101.23 -28.15
CA GLU A 198 11.53 101.01 -28.91
C GLU A 198 11.05 99.56 -28.82
N GLU A 199 11.97 98.59 -28.86
CA GLU A 199 11.69 97.17 -28.60
C GLU A 199 11.10 96.98 -27.19
N ALA A 200 11.66 97.62 -26.16
CA ALA A 200 11.12 97.58 -24.79
C ALA A 200 9.75 98.27 -24.67
N LEU A 201 9.49 99.33 -25.43
CA LEU A 201 8.21 100.06 -25.43
C LEU A 201 7.10 99.31 -26.18
N THR A 202 7.42 98.56 -27.22
CA THR A 202 6.46 97.86 -28.06
C THR A 202 6.25 96.39 -27.66
N ALA A 203 7.13 95.85 -26.82
CA ALA A 203 7.01 94.47 -26.32
C ALA A 203 5.70 94.21 -25.56
N ASP A 204 4.88 93.30 -26.09
CA ASP A 204 3.65 92.81 -25.47
C ASP A 204 3.94 91.66 -24.50
N TYR A 205 4.48 92.01 -23.33
CA TYR A 205 4.73 91.02 -22.28
C TYR A 205 3.43 90.48 -21.65
N GLU A 206 2.37 91.29 -21.58
CA GLU A 206 1.09 90.88 -20.96
C GLU A 206 0.39 89.81 -21.80
N GLY A 207 0.33 90.00 -23.13
CA GLY A 207 -0.20 89.00 -24.06
C GLY A 207 0.61 87.70 -24.04
N GLN A 208 1.95 87.80 -24.02
CA GLN A 208 2.82 86.62 -23.93
C GLN A 208 2.67 85.87 -22.60
N VAL A 209 2.53 86.57 -21.47
CA VAL A 209 2.25 85.95 -20.16
C VAL A 209 0.91 85.24 -20.16
N ALA A 210 -0.13 85.85 -20.72
CA ALA A 210 -1.45 85.25 -20.84
C ALA A 210 -1.42 83.99 -21.74
N GLU A 211 -0.66 84.01 -22.84
CA GLU A 211 -0.48 82.86 -23.71
C GLU A 211 0.25 81.71 -22.96
N LYS A 212 1.34 82.02 -22.25
CA LYS A 212 2.08 81.00 -21.48
C LYS A 212 1.27 80.44 -20.32
N GLN A 213 0.44 81.26 -19.67
CA GLN A 213 -0.52 80.79 -18.68
C GLN A 213 -1.52 79.81 -19.29
N LYS A 214 -2.09 80.14 -20.46
CA LYS A 214 -3.01 79.24 -21.17
C LYS A 214 -2.34 77.93 -21.58
N GLN A 215 -1.09 77.97 -22.02
CA GLN A 215 -0.29 76.77 -22.33
C GLN A 215 -0.09 75.90 -21.08
N ALA A 216 0.25 76.52 -19.93
CA ALA A 216 0.38 75.83 -18.65
C ALA A 216 -0.93 75.20 -18.19
N ASP A 217 -2.05 75.92 -18.26
CA ASP A 217 -3.38 75.40 -17.86
C ASP A 217 -3.83 74.24 -18.75
N THR A 218 -3.53 74.31 -20.06
CA THR A 218 -3.83 73.23 -21.01
C THR A 218 -2.99 71.99 -20.72
N ALA A 219 -1.69 72.16 -20.47
CA ALA A 219 -0.79 71.06 -20.10
C ALA A 219 -1.18 70.43 -18.75
N LYS A 220 -1.58 71.24 -17.77
CA LYS A 220 -2.09 70.77 -16.48
C LYS A 220 -3.37 69.93 -16.65
N ALA A 221 -4.35 70.41 -17.41
CA ALA A 221 -5.58 69.67 -17.67
C ALA A 221 -5.30 68.34 -18.39
N ALA A 222 -4.39 68.35 -19.38
CA ALA A 222 -3.96 67.13 -20.08
C ALA A 222 -3.24 66.15 -19.14
N ARG A 223 -2.41 66.65 -18.21
CA ARG A 223 -1.74 65.84 -17.17
C ARG A 223 -2.77 65.18 -16.25
N GLU A 224 -3.73 65.95 -15.74
CA GLU A 224 -4.80 65.44 -14.87
C GLU A 224 -5.64 64.37 -15.57
N GLN A 225 -5.96 64.57 -16.86
CA GLN A 225 -6.65 63.57 -17.67
C GLN A 225 -5.81 62.28 -17.83
N ALA A 226 -4.52 62.40 -18.14
CA ALA A 226 -3.63 61.24 -18.24
C ALA A 226 -3.49 60.49 -16.91
N GLN A 227 -3.41 61.21 -15.79
CA GLN A 227 -3.37 60.63 -14.44
C GLN A 227 -4.67 59.89 -14.08
N ALA A 228 -5.83 60.45 -14.42
CA ALA A 228 -7.11 59.77 -14.21
C ALA A 228 -7.21 58.47 -15.03
N GLN A 229 -6.76 58.49 -16.29
CA GLN A 229 -6.70 57.29 -17.12
C GLN A 229 -5.69 56.27 -16.60
N LEU A 230 -4.56 56.73 -16.06
CA LEU A 230 -3.55 55.88 -15.43
C LEU A 230 -4.15 55.15 -14.22
N GLN A 231 -4.80 55.87 -13.30
CA GLN A 231 -5.47 55.28 -12.14
C GLN A 231 -6.55 54.26 -12.54
N GLN A 232 -7.35 54.56 -13.57
CA GLN A 232 -8.33 53.62 -14.11
C GLN A 232 -7.67 52.36 -14.66
N THR A 233 -6.56 52.50 -15.40
CA THR A 233 -5.80 51.38 -15.97
C THR A 233 -5.14 50.54 -14.86
N GLU A 234 -4.63 51.17 -13.80
CA GLU A 234 -4.08 50.47 -12.64
C GLU A 234 -5.13 49.65 -11.89
N GLN A 235 -6.34 50.18 -11.71
CA GLN A 235 -7.46 49.44 -11.14
C GLN A 235 -7.85 48.25 -12.00
N GLN A 236 -7.97 48.42 -13.32
CA GLN A 236 -8.24 47.32 -14.26
C GLN A 236 -7.16 46.24 -14.22
N LEU A 237 -5.89 46.65 -14.09
CA LEU A 237 -4.76 45.74 -14.01
C LEU A 237 -4.79 44.94 -12.70
N GLN A 238 -5.14 45.57 -11.58
CA GLN A 238 -5.34 44.90 -10.30
C GLN A 238 -6.49 43.89 -10.36
N GLU A 239 -7.67 44.30 -10.86
CA GLU A 239 -8.82 43.42 -11.04
C GLU A 239 -8.48 42.20 -11.92
N LYS A 240 -7.72 42.40 -13.00
CA LYS A 240 -7.27 41.30 -13.87
C LYS A 240 -6.26 40.38 -13.18
N ARG A 241 -5.37 40.92 -12.34
CA ARG A 241 -4.44 40.11 -11.53
C ARG A 241 -5.19 39.27 -10.50
N ASP A 242 -6.13 39.88 -9.77
CA ASP A 242 -6.95 39.19 -8.77
C ASP A 242 -7.85 38.12 -9.43
N ALA A 243 -8.44 38.42 -10.59
CA ALA A 243 -9.21 37.46 -11.37
C ALA A 243 -8.35 36.28 -11.84
N ARG A 244 -7.11 36.53 -12.31
CA ARG A 244 -6.16 35.48 -12.69
C ARG A 244 -5.79 34.60 -11.51
N ASP A 245 -5.51 35.20 -10.36
CA ASP A 245 -5.09 34.46 -9.16
C ASP A 245 -6.27 33.65 -8.58
N ALA A 246 -7.50 34.16 -8.66
CA ALA A 246 -8.70 33.40 -8.34
C ALA A 246 -8.95 32.23 -9.30
N LEU A 247 -8.72 32.44 -10.60
CA LEU A 247 -8.81 31.39 -11.63
C LEU A 247 -7.81 30.27 -11.36
N ARG A 248 -6.54 30.62 -11.08
CA ARG A 248 -5.49 29.67 -10.69
C ARG A 248 -5.85 28.86 -9.45
N LYS A 249 -6.38 29.50 -8.40
CA LYS A 249 -6.84 28.76 -7.21
C LYS A 249 -7.95 27.76 -7.53
N LYS A 250 -8.89 28.14 -8.41
CA LYS A 250 -9.96 27.24 -8.87
C LYS A 250 -9.39 26.08 -9.67
N GLU A 251 -8.45 26.32 -10.57
CA GLU A 251 -7.74 25.27 -11.31
C GLU A 251 -6.97 24.34 -10.42
N ASP A 252 -6.20 24.85 -9.47
CA ASP A 252 -5.45 24.02 -8.52
C ASP A 252 -6.40 23.11 -7.73
N SER A 253 -7.56 23.64 -7.33
CA SER A 253 -8.60 22.82 -6.68
C SER A 253 -9.22 21.77 -7.62
N GLN A 254 -9.38 22.08 -8.90
CA GLN A 254 -9.85 21.13 -9.91
C GLN A 254 -8.81 20.04 -10.18
N ILE A 255 -7.55 20.42 -10.37
CA ILE A 255 -6.43 19.50 -10.57
C ILE A 255 -6.28 18.57 -9.36
N GLU A 256 -6.41 19.10 -8.15
CA GLU A 256 -6.39 18.28 -6.93
C GLU A 256 -7.56 17.29 -6.90
N THR A 257 -8.77 17.73 -7.27
CA THR A 257 -9.94 16.85 -7.38
C THR A 257 -9.72 15.74 -8.41
N MET A 258 -9.17 16.07 -9.59
CA MET A 258 -8.86 15.10 -10.65
C MET A 258 -7.80 14.10 -10.19
N LYS A 259 -6.76 14.55 -9.50
CA LYS A 259 -5.74 13.67 -8.93
C LYS A 259 -6.31 12.73 -7.87
N GLN A 260 -7.22 13.20 -7.03
CA GLN A 260 -7.89 12.37 -6.03
C GLN A 260 -8.77 11.30 -6.69
N GLN A 261 -9.55 11.67 -7.70
CA GLN A 261 -10.35 10.71 -8.48
C GLN A 261 -9.45 9.67 -9.17
N ALA A 262 -8.39 10.11 -9.84
CA ALA A 262 -7.43 9.23 -10.47
C ALA A 262 -6.68 8.35 -9.47
N ALA A 263 -6.42 8.83 -8.24
CA ALA A 263 -5.79 8.01 -7.20
C ALA A 263 -6.70 6.86 -6.76
N VAL A 264 -8.02 7.09 -6.64
CA VAL A 264 -9.01 6.04 -6.34
C VAL A 264 -9.07 5.02 -7.48
N GLU A 265 -9.13 5.47 -8.73
CA GLU A 265 -9.13 4.60 -9.90
C GLU A 265 -7.83 3.79 -10.01
N ARG A 266 -6.68 4.42 -9.75
CA ARG A 266 -5.36 3.79 -9.73
C ARG A 266 -5.26 2.73 -8.65
N GLN A 267 -5.79 2.97 -7.45
CA GLN A 267 -5.81 1.98 -6.38
C GLN A 267 -6.64 0.75 -6.77
N ALA A 268 -7.79 0.95 -7.43
CA ALA A 268 -8.60 -0.15 -7.94
C ALA A 268 -7.87 -0.94 -9.03
N LEU A 269 -7.19 -0.24 -9.95
CA LEU A 269 -6.41 -0.86 -11.02
C LEU A 269 -5.18 -1.60 -10.49
N ASP A 270 -4.48 -1.06 -9.50
CA ASP A 270 -3.34 -1.71 -8.84
C ASP A 270 -3.77 -3.02 -8.16
N SER A 271 -4.94 -3.02 -7.52
CA SER A 271 -5.51 -4.25 -6.94
C SER A 271 -5.81 -5.30 -8.03
N GLN A 272 -6.30 -4.87 -9.19
CA GLN A 272 -6.52 -5.76 -10.33
C GLN A 272 -5.20 -6.30 -10.89
N ILE A 273 -4.17 -5.45 -11.03
CA ILE A 273 -2.83 -5.85 -11.48
C ILE A 273 -2.23 -6.90 -10.54
N GLU A 274 -2.30 -6.68 -9.23
CA GLU A 274 -1.80 -7.66 -8.25
C GLU A 274 -2.56 -8.98 -8.32
N SER A 275 -3.90 -8.95 -8.44
CA SER A 275 -4.67 -10.18 -8.63
C SER A 275 -4.30 -10.91 -9.93
N ALA A 276 -4.06 -10.18 -11.01
CA ALA A 276 -3.62 -10.75 -12.30
C ALA A 276 -2.20 -11.31 -12.23
N ARG A 277 -1.29 -10.67 -11.47
CA ARG A 277 0.06 -11.19 -11.20
C ARG A 277 0.00 -12.52 -10.46
N LEU A 278 -0.78 -12.58 -9.38
CA LEU A 278 -0.97 -13.82 -8.61
C LEU A 278 -1.57 -14.94 -9.48
N ALA A 279 -2.56 -14.62 -10.31
CA ALA A 279 -3.15 -15.60 -11.24
C ALA A 279 -2.14 -16.10 -12.28
N ARG A 280 -1.28 -15.21 -12.81
CA ARG A 280 -0.19 -15.56 -13.73
C ARG A 280 0.87 -16.41 -13.05
N ASP A 281 1.25 -16.09 -11.81
CA ASP A 281 2.23 -16.87 -11.05
C ASP A 281 1.69 -18.24 -10.68
N ALA A 282 0.41 -18.36 -10.29
CA ALA A 282 -0.25 -19.64 -10.06
C ALA A 282 -0.27 -20.51 -11.34
N ALA A 283 -0.64 -19.93 -12.50
CA ALA A 283 -0.61 -20.63 -13.78
C ALA A 283 0.82 -21.03 -14.19
N LYS A 284 1.83 -20.24 -13.82
CA LYS A 284 3.23 -20.57 -14.06
C LYS A 284 3.67 -21.77 -13.22
N THR A 285 3.33 -21.79 -11.94
CA THR A 285 3.61 -22.93 -11.05
C THR A 285 2.92 -24.20 -11.55
N GLU A 286 1.64 -24.14 -11.91
CA GLU A 286 0.90 -25.27 -12.49
C GLU A 286 1.63 -25.83 -13.74
N ARG A 287 2.09 -24.94 -14.61
CA ARG A 287 2.87 -25.30 -15.80
C ARG A 287 4.21 -25.95 -15.44
N ASP A 288 4.94 -25.36 -14.50
CA ASP A 288 6.25 -25.85 -14.05
C ASP A 288 6.14 -27.25 -13.42
N ASP A 289 5.10 -27.48 -12.60
CA ASP A 289 4.79 -28.78 -11.98
C ASP A 289 4.45 -29.85 -13.04
N LEU A 290 3.64 -29.49 -14.05
CA LEU A 290 3.31 -30.39 -15.16
C LEU A 290 4.52 -30.71 -16.03
N LEU A 291 5.42 -29.75 -16.28
CA LEU A 291 6.66 -30.00 -17.02
C LEU A 291 7.62 -30.89 -16.23
N ALA A 292 7.71 -30.71 -14.92
CA ALA A 292 8.48 -31.61 -14.05
C ALA A 292 7.94 -33.04 -14.11
N LEU A 293 6.61 -33.19 -14.08
CA LEU A 293 5.95 -34.49 -14.22
C LEU A 293 6.08 -35.08 -15.63
N CYS A 294 6.18 -34.26 -16.68
CA CYS A 294 6.52 -34.74 -18.03
C CYS A 294 7.95 -35.30 -18.10
N ALA A 295 8.88 -34.74 -17.31
CA ALA A 295 10.27 -35.19 -17.27
C ALA A 295 10.45 -36.51 -16.50
N ASP A 296 9.69 -36.70 -15.41
CA ASP A 296 9.57 -37.97 -14.68
C ASP A 296 8.08 -38.32 -14.47
N PRO A 297 7.44 -39.05 -15.41
CA PRO A 297 6.01 -39.35 -15.38
C PRO A 297 5.68 -40.49 -14.42
N THR A 298 6.22 -40.45 -13.20
CA THR A 298 6.07 -41.52 -12.21
C THR A 298 5.51 -41.01 -10.88
N LEU A 299 4.65 -41.81 -10.28
CA LEU A 299 4.27 -41.70 -8.88
C LEU A 299 5.27 -42.51 -8.05
N ARG A 300 5.91 -41.88 -7.07
CA ARG A 300 6.91 -42.50 -6.21
C ARG A 300 6.43 -42.61 -4.76
N ALA A 301 6.94 -43.60 -4.04
CA ALA A 301 6.69 -43.75 -2.62
C ALA A 301 7.38 -42.64 -1.82
N ASP A 302 6.62 -41.93 -0.97
CA ASP A 302 7.17 -40.90 -0.06
C ASP A 302 7.99 -41.48 1.09
N ARG A 303 7.84 -42.78 1.38
CA ARG A 303 8.55 -43.50 2.44
C ARG A 303 8.43 -45.02 2.23
N ALA A 304 9.27 -45.76 2.93
CA ALA A 304 9.28 -47.22 2.87
C ALA A 304 8.08 -47.86 3.59
N GLY A 305 7.60 -49.00 3.08
CA GLY A 305 6.53 -49.79 3.71
C GLY A 305 5.94 -50.85 2.77
N THR A 306 4.74 -51.34 3.10
CA THR A 306 4.02 -52.35 2.31
C THR A 306 2.82 -51.73 1.62
N VAL A 307 2.61 -51.98 0.33
CA VAL A 307 1.44 -51.49 -0.42
C VAL A 307 0.17 -52.20 0.07
N THR A 308 -0.73 -51.48 0.74
CA THR A 308 -1.96 -52.04 1.34
C THR A 308 -3.23 -51.75 0.54
N ALA A 309 -3.19 -50.78 -0.37
CA ALA A 309 -4.27 -50.54 -1.33
C ALA A 309 -3.72 -49.86 -2.59
N LEU A 310 -4.33 -50.16 -3.73
CA LEU A 310 -4.14 -49.44 -4.99
C LEU A 310 -5.51 -48.88 -5.43
N GLY A 311 -5.57 -47.58 -5.65
CA GLY A 311 -6.75 -46.86 -6.12
C GLY A 311 -6.65 -46.50 -7.59
N GLY A 312 -7.66 -45.85 -8.15
CA GLY A 312 -7.66 -45.46 -9.58
C GLY A 312 -7.69 -46.66 -10.54
N THR A 313 -7.85 -46.38 -11.83
CA THR A 313 -7.93 -47.41 -12.87
C THR A 313 -7.00 -47.04 -14.01
N PRO A 314 -6.05 -47.92 -14.40
CA PRO A 314 -5.25 -47.72 -15.59
C PRO A 314 -6.11 -47.42 -16.82
N GLY A 315 -5.70 -46.41 -17.60
CA GLY A 315 -6.44 -45.86 -18.74
C GLY A 315 -7.43 -44.74 -18.38
N LEU A 316 -7.76 -44.54 -17.10
CA LEU A 316 -8.62 -43.44 -16.63
C LEU A 316 -7.81 -42.37 -15.91
N ALA A 317 -8.36 -41.14 -15.90
CA ALA A 317 -7.79 -40.03 -15.15
C ALA A 317 -7.86 -40.32 -13.64
N ALA A 318 -6.73 -40.15 -12.96
CA ALA A 318 -6.65 -40.18 -11.51
C ALA A 318 -7.42 -39.01 -10.89
N ASP A 319 -8.08 -39.25 -9.77
CA ASP A 319 -8.68 -38.21 -8.94
C ASP A 319 -7.65 -37.75 -7.89
N PRO A 320 -7.18 -36.49 -7.91
CA PRO A 320 -6.24 -35.97 -6.92
C PRO A 320 -6.74 -36.01 -5.48
N ALA A 321 -8.06 -36.06 -5.26
CA ALA A 321 -8.65 -36.15 -3.92
C ALA A 321 -8.64 -37.59 -3.36
N SER A 322 -8.38 -38.58 -4.20
CA SER A 322 -8.40 -40.00 -3.85
C SER A 322 -7.00 -40.59 -3.88
N PRO A 323 -6.57 -41.39 -2.87
CA PRO A 323 -5.24 -41.98 -2.87
C PRO A 323 -5.12 -43.04 -3.98
N LEU A 324 -4.08 -42.92 -4.81
CA LEU A 324 -3.70 -43.92 -5.82
C LEU A 324 -2.99 -45.13 -5.19
N ALA A 325 -2.26 -44.93 -4.10
CA ALA A 325 -1.74 -46.05 -3.32
C ALA A 325 -1.85 -45.74 -1.82
N LYS A 326 -2.01 -46.77 -1.01
CA LYS A 326 -1.77 -46.69 0.43
C LYS A 326 -0.58 -47.55 0.76
N ILE A 327 0.34 -47.01 1.53
CA ILE A 327 1.50 -47.75 2.01
C ILE A 327 1.37 -47.81 3.54
N GLY A 328 1.48 -49.02 4.08
CA GLY A 328 1.44 -49.31 5.50
C GLY A 328 2.83 -49.51 6.08
N ASP A 329 3.05 -49.04 7.31
CA ASP A 329 4.28 -49.31 8.06
C ASP A 329 4.29 -50.77 8.53
N ALA A 330 5.13 -51.60 7.92
CA ALA A 330 5.26 -53.00 8.28
C ALA A 330 5.85 -53.21 9.69
N GLY A 331 6.55 -52.22 10.26
CA GLY A 331 7.21 -52.30 11.55
C GLY A 331 6.39 -51.77 12.72
N GLN A 332 5.24 -51.12 12.47
CA GLN A 332 4.38 -50.53 13.50
C GLN A 332 2.91 -50.93 13.29
N ARG A 333 2.62 -52.20 13.60
CA ARG A 333 1.24 -52.70 13.72
C ARG A 333 0.69 -52.38 15.10
N SER A 334 -0.57 -52.00 15.13
CA SER A 334 -1.33 -51.83 16.37
C SER A 334 -2.58 -52.69 16.32
N LEU A 335 -2.98 -53.17 17.49
CA LEU A 335 -4.30 -53.72 17.71
C LEU A 335 -5.27 -52.56 17.93
N VAL A 336 -6.30 -52.47 17.09
CA VAL A 336 -7.30 -51.41 17.12
C VAL A 336 -8.63 -52.00 17.57
N LEU A 337 -8.98 -51.73 18.82
CA LEU A 337 -10.16 -52.25 19.50
C LEU A 337 -11.30 -51.24 19.50
N GLN A 338 -12.52 -51.75 19.41
CA GLN A 338 -13.74 -50.95 19.50
C GLN A 338 -14.39 -51.20 20.86
N VAL A 339 -14.36 -50.19 21.74
CA VAL A 339 -14.83 -50.29 23.13
C VAL A 339 -16.16 -49.55 23.30
N ASP A 340 -17.08 -50.14 24.04
CA ASP A 340 -18.37 -49.54 24.33
C ASP A 340 -18.27 -48.34 25.30
N PRO A 341 -19.15 -47.32 25.16
CA PRO A 341 -19.10 -46.10 25.98
C PRO A 341 -19.19 -46.32 27.50
N VAL A 342 -19.78 -47.44 27.93
CA VAL A 342 -19.94 -47.77 29.35
C VAL A 342 -18.59 -48.17 29.97
N ASP A 343 -17.71 -48.78 29.18
CA ASP A 343 -16.45 -49.36 29.67
C ASP A 343 -15.22 -48.47 29.44
N VAL A 344 -15.28 -47.57 28.45
CA VAL A 344 -14.14 -46.71 28.05
C VAL A 344 -13.57 -45.88 29.21
N GLY A 345 -14.41 -45.47 30.17
CA GLY A 345 -13.98 -44.65 31.31
C GLY A 345 -12.99 -45.34 32.25
N SER A 346 -12.91 -46.67 32.20
CA SER A 346 -11.98 -47.48 32.99
C SER A 346 -10.66 -47.79 32.27
N ILE A 347 -10.56 -47.46 30.98
CA ILE A 347 -9.40 -47.77 30.14
C ILE A 347 -8.43 -46.60 30.10
N GLN A 348 -7.15 -46.88 30.32
CA GLN A 348 -6.08 -45.88 30.35
C GLN A 348 -4.85 -46.36 29.59
N PRO A 349 -4.10 -45.44 28.94
CA PRO A 349 -2.79 -45.77 28.38
C PRO A 349 -1.87 -46.46 29.40
N GLY A 350 -1.11 -47.45 28.93
CA GLY A 350 -0.18 -48.27 29.72
C GLY A 350 -0.77 -49.57 30.29
N GLN A 351 -2.10 -49.72 30.31
CA GLN A 351 -2.76 -50.96 30.73
C GLN A 351 -2.39 -52.13 29.83
N GLU A 352 -2.30 -53.33 30.42
CA GLU A 352 -1.99 -54.55 29.69
C GLU A 352 -3.21 -55.06 28.94
N VAL A 353 -2.99 -55.54 27.72
CA VAL A 353 -4.00 -56.16 26.86
C VAL A 353 -3.56 -57.57 26.57
N SER A 354 -4.47 -58.53 26.76
CA SER A 354 -4.31 -59.91 26.32
C SER A 354 -5.28 -60.15 25.18
N PHE A 355 -4.83 -60.66 24.04
CA PHE A 355 -5.69 -60.87 22.88
C PHE A 355 -5.33 -62.14 22.12
N TYR A 356 -6.27 -62.66 21.36
CA TYR A 356 -6.05 -63.66 20.34
C TYR A 356 -6.65 -63.16 19.02
N VAL A 357 -6.14 -63.67 17.91
CA VAL A 357 -6.70 -63.39 16.58
C VAL A 357 -7.51 -64.58 16.11
N ASP A 358 -8.53 -64.33 15.31
CA ASP A 358 -9.44 -65.38 14.83
C ASP A 358 -8.69 -66.48 14.04
N ALA A 359 -7.58 -66.11 13.40
CA ALA A 359 -6.70 -67.03 12.69
C ALA A 359 -5.92 -67.98 13.63
N TYR A 360 -5.70 -67.58 14.89
CA TYR A 360 -4.91 -68.31 15.90
C TYR A 360 -5.61 -68.28 17.27
N PRO A 361 -6.76 -68.96 17.44
CA PRO A 361 -7.54 -68.89 18.68
C PRO A 361 -6.80 -69.47 19.90
N GLU A 362 -5.90 -70.42 19.69
CA GLU A 362 -5.09 -71.05 20.75
C GLU A 362 -3.83 -70.23 21.11
N ALA A 363 -3.49 -69.19 20.32
CA ALA A 363 -2.33 -68.35 20.57
C ALA A 363 -2.76 -67.04 21.25
N THR A 364 -2.26 -66.81 22.47
CA THR A 364 -2.49 -65.56 23.19
C THR A 364 -1.30 -64.63 23.03
N PHE A 365 -1.58 -63.40 22.63
CA PHE A 365 -0.63 -62.31 22.51
C PHE A 365 -0.86 -61.29 23.62
N THR A 366 0.22 -60.64 24.05
CA THR A 366 0.16 -59.58 25.05
C THR A 366 0.63 -58.26 24.47
N GLY A 367 0.02 -57.19 24.94
CA GLY A 367 0.24 -55.84 24.47
C GLY A 367 -0.03 -54.80 25.54
N ARG A 368 0.10 -53.53 25.17
CA ARG A 368 -0.20 -52.39 26.05
C ARG A 368 -1.03 -51.35 25.32
N VAL A 369 -2.01 -50.79 26.01
CA VAL A 369 -2.80 -49.66 25.51
C VAL A 369 -1.89 -48.46 25.28
N GLU A 370 -1.85 -47.96 24.05
CA GLU A 370 -1.11 -46.76 23.67
C GLU A 370 -1.98 -45.52 23.79
N SER A 371 -3.21 -45.60 23.28
CA SER A 371 -4.11 -44.46 23.23
C SER A 371 -5.57 -44.89 23.25
N VAL A 372 -6.39 -44.05 23.88
CA VAL A 372 -7.86 -44.15 23.88
C VAL A 372 -8.40 -42.91 23.17
N SER A 373 -9.19 -43.10 22.11
CA SER A 373 -9.85 -42.00 21.40
C SER A 373 -10.80 -41.27 22.35
N ARG A 374 -10.86 -39.95 22.24
CA ARG A 374 -11.83 -39.11 22.95
C ARG A 374 -13.13 -38.92 22.17
N LEU A 375 -13.17 -39.41 20.92
CA LEU A 375 -14.31 -39.33 20.03
C LEU A 375 -14.82 -40.73 19.73
N GLN A 376 -16.15 -40.87 19.68
CA GLN A 376 -16.79 -42.06 19.17
C GLN A 376 -16.61 -42.13 17.65
N ASN A 377 -16.48 -43.34 17.12
CA ASN A 377 -16.59 -43.59 15.69
C ASN A 377 -18.07 -43.55 15.25
N ASP A 378 -18.30 -43.69 13.95
CA ASP A 378 -19.65 -43.70 13.36
C ASP A 378 -20.55 -44.83 13.91
N GLY A 379 -19.96 -45.86 14.52
CA GLY A 379 -20.66 -46.96 15.19
C GLY A 379 -20.95 -46.73 16.67
N GLY A 380 -20.69 -45.54 17.22
CA GLY A 380 -20.93 -45.20 18.63
C GLY A 380 -19.94 -45.80 19.63
N LYS A 381 -18.83 -46.39 19.15
CA LYS A 381 -17.78 -47.00 19.98
C LYS A 381 -16.52 -46.12 20.03
N PHE A 382 -15.73 -46.28 21.08
CA PHE A 382 -14.44 -45.60 21.23
C PHE A 382 -13.31 -46.49 20.72
N GLU A 383 -12.46 -45.93 19.85
CA GLU A 383 -11.27 -46.62 19.38
C GLU A 383 -10.19 -46.65 20.47
N VAL A 384 -9.68 -47.84 20.79
CA VAL A 384 -8.53 -48.05 21.67
C VAL A 384 -7.43 -48.71 20.86
N ARG A 385 -6.26 -48.08 20.82
CA ARG A 385 -5.08 -48.60 20.14
C ARG A 385 -4.11 -49.20 21.15
N ALA A 386 -3.66 -50.41 20.90
CA ALA A 386 -2.67 -51.11 21.70
C ALA A 386 -1.48 -51.55 20.83
N SER A 387 -0.26 -51.39 21.35
CA SER A 387 0.92 -52.03 20.78
C SER A 387 1.03 -53.45 21.30
N PHE A 388 1.65 -54.29 20.51
CA PHE A 388 1.98 -55.67 20.87
C PHE A 388 3.36 -56.00 20.30
N SER A 389 4.03 -56.98 20.91
CA SER A 389 5.23 -57.55 20.32
C SER A 389 4.84 -58.74 19.44
N GLU A 390 5.52 -58.91 18.31
CA GLU A 390 5.32 -60.09 17.47
C GLU A 390 5.71 -61.35 18.26
N GLY A 391 4.82 -62.34 18.28
CA GLY A 391 5.10 -63.67 18.84
C GLY A 391 5.64 -64.62 17.78
N ASP A 392 5.62 -65.92 18.06
CA ASP A 392 6.07 -66.96 17.11
C ASP A 392 5.16 -67.09 15.86
N GLN A 393 3.95 -66.53 15.92
CA GLN A 393 2.97 -66.54 14.84
C GLN A 393 2.90 -65.17 14.15
N PRO A 394 2.95 -65.12 12.80
CA PRO A 394 2.90 -63.86 12.06
C PRO A 394 1.51 -63.23 12.11
N LEU A 395 1.43 -61.96 12.47
CA LEU A 395 0.19 -61.17 12.51
C LEU A 395 0.08 -60.25 11.29
N TYR A 396 -1.04 -60.31 10.59
CA TYR A 396 -1.29 -59.55 9.36
C TYR A 396 -2.37 -58.48 9.56
N ASP A 397 -2.24 -57.39 8.82
CA ASP A 397 -3.26 -56.34 8.76
C ASP A 397 -4.62 -56.90 8.35
N GLY A 398 -5.67 -56.42 9.01
CA GLY A 398 -7.05 -56.84 8.76
C GLY A 398 -7.49 -58.09 9.51
N MET A 399 -6.58 -58.81 10.19
CA MET A 399 -6.96 -59.93 11.05
C MET A 399 -7.87 -59.48 12.19
N GLY A 400 -9.02 -60.14 12.33
CA GLY A 400 -9.94 -59.96 13.45
C GLY A 400 -9.29 -60.42 14.75
N ALA A 401 -9.51 -59.65 15.82
CA ALA A 401 -8.90 -59.86 17.12
C ALA A 401 -9.92 -59.67 18.23
N ASN A 402 -9.84 -60.54 19.23
CA ASN A 402 -10.62 -60.46 20.46
C ASN A 402 -9.65 -60.24 21.62
N ALA A 403 -9.88 -59.19 22.39
CA ALA A 403 -8.96 -58.73 23.41
C ALA A 403 -9.66 -58.47 24.75
N THR A 404 -8.96 -58.81 25.83
CA THR A 404 -9.32 -58.46 27.19
C THR A 404 -8.35 -57.39 27.68
N LEU A 405 -8.85 -56.18 27.92
CA LEU A 405 -8.13 -55.06 28.52
C LEU A 405 -8.12 -55.20 30.03
N ILE A 406 -6.93 -55.27 30.65
CA ILE A 406 -6.79 -55.48 32.09
C ILE A 406 -6.91 -54.12 32.80
N VAL A 407 -8.12 -53.81 33.26
CA VAL A 407 -8.44 -52.51 33.90
C VAL A 407 -8.04 -52.43 35.38
N LYS A 408 -8.03 -53.58 36.08
CA LYS A 408 -7.60 -53.66 37.48
C LYS A 408 -7.06 -55.05 37.81
N GLN A 409 -5.83 -55.08 38.30
CA GLN A 409 -5.15 -56.29 38.75
C GLN A 409 -4.46 -56.02 40.09
N LYS A 410 -4.53 -56.99 41.01
CA LYS A 410 -3.74 -57.00 42.24
C LYS A 410 -3.07 -58.37 42.33
N LYS A 411 -1.75 -58.37 42.49
CA LYS A 411 -0.91 -59.58 42.63
C LYS A 411 -0.53 -59.75 44.09
N ASP A 412 -0.12 -60.96 44.46
CA ASP A 412 0.35 -61.30 45.81
C ASP A 412 -0.67 -60.99 46.92
N VAL A 413 -1.92 -61.45 46.70
CA VAL A 413 -3.02 -61.29 47.66
C VAL A 413 -3.52 -62.65 48.10
N VAL A 414 -3.87 -62.77 49.39
CA VAL A 414 -4.69 -63.88 49.87
C VAL A 414 -6.08 -63.67 49.29
N ALA A 415 -6.53 -64.60 48.46
CA ALA A 415 -7.84 -64.54 47.85
C ALA A 415 -8.58 -65.86 48.09
N VAL A 416 -9.86 -65.76 48.37
CA VAL A 416 -10.75 -66.92 48.50
C VAL A 416 -11.83 -66.84 47.45
N SER A 417 -12.42 -67.99 47.11
CA SER A 417 -13.62 -68.02 46.27
C SER A 417 -14.71 -67.15 46.88
N ASN A 418 -15.41 -66.36 46.07
CA ASN A 418 -16.56 -65.57 46.53
C ASN A 418 -17.60 -66.47 47.21
N LYS A 419 -17.71 -67.72 46.78
CA LYS A 419 -18.62 -68.72 47.36
C LYS A 419 -18.28 -69.10 48.81
N ALA A 420 -17.05 -68.88 49.28
CA ALA A 420 -16.64 -69.17 50.66
C ALA A 420 -16.99 -68.04 51.64
N ILE A 421 -17.32 -66.84 51.13
CA ILE A 421 -17.54 -65.65 51.95
C ILE A 421 -19.03 -65.53 52.24
N GLN A 422 -19.37 -65.51 53.52
CA GLN A 422 -20.71 -65.25 54.01
C GLN A 422 -20.78 -63.85 54.63
N PHE A 423 -21.97 -63.24 54.61
CA PHE A 423 -22.21 -61.91 55.15
C PHE A 423 -23.41 -61.95 56.09
N GLU A 424 -23.18 -61.62 57.36
CA GLU A 424 -24.21 -61.62 58.40
C GLU A 424 -23.94 -60.46 59.35
N ASP A 425 -24.99 -59.74 59.77
CA ASP A 425 -24.94 -58.62 60.72
C ASP A 425 -23.91 -57.50 60.40
N GLY A 426 -23.62 -57.29 59.10
CA GLY A 426 -22.70 -56.25 58.66
C GLY A 426 -21.23 -56.67 58.56
N GLU A 427 -20.90 -57.92 58.90
CA GLU A 427 -19.53 -58.45 58.84
C GLU A 427 -19.41 -59.58 57.81
N SER A 428 -18.32 -59.55 57.02
CA SER A 428 -17.93 -60.67 56.17
C SER A 428 -17.16 -61.70 57.00
N PHE A 429 -17.48 -62.99 56.84
CA PHE A 429 -16.77 -64.07 57.49
C PHE A 429 -16.64 -65.28 56.57
N VAL A 430 -15.69 -66.16 56.88
CA VAL A 430 -15.55 -67.48 56.26
C VAL A 430 -15.57 -68.55 57.35
N TRP A 431 -15.98 -69.77 57.00
CA TRP A 431 -15.80 -70.93 57.85
C TRP A 431 -14.46 -71.58 57.54
N LEU A 432 -13.57 -71.67 58.52
CA LEU A 432 -12.30 -72.39 58.40
C LEU A 432 -12.45 -73.79 58.99
N ALA A 433 -11.91 -74.80 58.30
CA ALA A 433 -11.78 -76.14 58.87
C ALA A 433 -10.41 -76.27 59.55
N ASP A 434 -10.37 -76.69 60.81
CA ASP A 434 -9.12 -77.06 61.49
C ASP A 434 -8.62 -78.45 61.06
N GLU A 435 -7.43 -78.85 61.52
CA GLU A 435 -6.80 -80.15 61.19
C GLU A 435 -7.66 -81.37 61.58
N ASN A 436 -8.66 -81.19 62.45
CA ASN A 436 -9.59 -82.23 62.90
C ASN A 436 -10.96 -82.15 62.22
N GLY A 437 -11.14 -81.23 61.26
CA GLY A 437 -12.38 -81.03 60.52
C GLY A 437 -13.45 -80.23 61.27
N GLN A 438 -13.12 -79.57 62.39
CA GLN A 438 -14.04 -78.72 63.14
C GLN A 438 -14.10 -77.33 62.52
N LEU A 439 -15.32 -76.85 62.23
CA LEU A 439 -15.54 -75.56 61.59
C LEU A 439 -15.46 -74.42 62.61
N ARG A 440 -14.64 -73.42 62.30
CA ARG A 440 -14.52 -72.18 63.07
C ARG A 440 -14.90 -70.98 62.21
N ARG A 441 -15.77 -70.12 62.74
CA ARG A 441 -16.09 -68.82 62.13
C ARG A 441 -14.89 -67.89 62.26
N GLN A 442 -14.42 -67.37 61.12
CA GLN A 442 -13.35 -66.39 61.07
C GLN A 442 -13.85 -65.15 60.33
N THR A 443 -13.97 -64.03 61.04
CA THR A 443 -14.31 -62.74 60.43
C THR A 443 -13.16 -62.29 59.54
N VAL A 444 -13.50 -61.81 58.35
CA VAL A 444 -12.56 -61.38 57.31
C VAL A 444 -12.90 -59.98 56.81
N ALA A 445 -11.88 -59.17 56.53
CA ALA A 445 -12.06 -57.93 55.80
C ALA A 445 -11.85 -58.21 54.31
N THR A 446 -12.88 -57.99 53.50
CA THR A 446 -12.82 -58.22 52.06
C THR A 446 -12.28 -56.99 51.32
N GLY A 447 -11.52 -57.24 50.26
CA GLY A 447 -10.89 -56.25 49.40
C GLY A 447 -11.43 -56.31 47.98
N PHE A 448 -10.52 -56.22 47.01
CA PHE A 448 -10.89 -56.27 45.60
C PHE A 448 -11.48 -57.64 45.21
N SER A 449 -12.69 -57.64 44.64
CA SER A 449 -13.30 -58.84 44.03
C SER A 449 -13.24 -58.76 42.51
N ASN A 450 -12.93 -59.88 41.85
CA ASN A 450 -13.06 -60.01 40.40
C ASN A 450 -14.35 -60.74 39.98
N GLY A 451 -15.30 -60.91 40.90
CA GLY A 451 -16.57 -61.61 40.68
C GLY A 451 -16.50 -63.14 40.87
N ARG A 452 -15.30 -63.74 40.83
CA ARG A 452 -15.10 -65.18 41.11
C ARG A 452 -14.37 -65.41 42.43
N ILE A 453 -13.33 -64.63 42.67
CA ILE A 453 -12.53 -64.62 43.89
C ILE A 453 -12.47 -63.21 44.46
N THR A 454 -12.38 -63.13 45.79
CA THR A 454 -12.29 -61.89 46.54
C THR A 454 -11.03 -61.91 47.36
N GLU A 455 -10.26 -60.83 47.22
CA GLU A 455 -9.13 -60.54 48.08
C GLU A 455 -9.58 -60.44 49.54
N ILE A 456 -8.78 -60.99 50.45
CA ILE A 456 -8.93 -60.87 51.88
C ILE A 456 -7.81 -59.96 52.41
N LEU A 457 -8.19 -58.78 52.91
CA LEU A 457 -7.29 -57.78 53.46
C LEU A 457 -6.79 -58.14 54.86
N SER A 458 -7.62 -58.82 55.64
CA SER A 458 -7.25 -59.32 56.97
C SER A 458 -8.19 -60.44 57.41
N GLY A 459 -7.70 -61.29 58.31
CA GLY A 459 -8.47 -62.37 58.93
C GLY A 459 -8.12 -63.76 58.42
N LEU A 460 -7.37 -63.87 57.31
CA LEU A 460 -6.86 -65.13 56.76
C LEU A 460 -5.37 -65.02 56.40
N GLN A 461 -4.71 -66.18 56.39
CA GLN A 461 -3.34 -66.36 55.91
C GLN A 461 -3.30 -67.38 54.77
N GLU A 462 -2.23 -67.32 53.98
CA GLU A 462 -1.99 -68.32 52.95
C GLU A 462 -1.83 -69.71 53.58
N GLY A 463 -2.60 -70.68 53.06
CA GLY A 463 -2.67 -72.04 53.62
C GLY A 463 -3.93 -72.34 54.43
N ASP A 464 -4.70 -71.32 54.82
CA ASP A 464 -5.99 -71.51 55.50
C ASP A 464 -7.02 -72.19 54.57
N VAL A 465 -7.70 -73.23 55.07
CA VAL A 465 -8.70 -73.98 54.31
C VAL A 465 -10.10 -73.42 54.62
N ALA A 466 -10.59 -72.55 53.74
CA ALA A 466 -11.95 -72.02 53.82
C ALA A 466 -12.96 -72.99 53.19
N LEU A 467 -14.05 -73.25 53.90
CA LEU A 467 -15.17 -74.05 53.42
C LEU A 467 -15.91 -73.27 52.33
N VAL A 468 -15.99 -73.87 51.15
CA VAL A 468 -16.90 -73.42 50.10
C VAL A 468 -18.18 -74.23 50.25
N GLU A 469 -19.24 -73.60 50.74
CA GLU A 469 -20.53 -74.29 50.79
C GLU A 469 -21.08 -74.42 49.36
N GLU A 470 -21.07 -75.63 48.81
CA GLU A 470 -21.97 -75.99 47.72
C GLU A 470 -23.29 -76.45 48.35
N GLN A 471 -24.32 -75.61 48.27
CA GLN A 471 -25.67 -76.06 48.58
C GLN A 471 -26.05 -77.20 47.62
N TYR A 472 -26.08 -78.42 48.14
CA TYR A 472 -26.87 -79.51 47.56
C TYR A 472 -28.34 -79.26 47.93
N GLU A 473 -29.18 -78.96 46.94
CA GLU A 473 -30.64 -79.04 47.10
C GLU A 473 -31.01 -80.50 47.43
N ASP A 474 -31.49 -80.74 48.64
CA ASP A 474 -32.15 -82.00 48.99
C ASP A 474 -33.61 -81.95 48.52
N ARG A 475 -33.88 -82.72 47.46
CA ARG A 475 -35.15 -83.33 46.98
C ARG A 475 -36.48 -82.59 47.10
#